data_AF-A0A967R6M4-F1
#
_entry.id   AF-A0A967R6M4-F1
#
_cell.length_a   1.000
_cell.length_b   1.000
_cell.length_c   1.000
_cell.angle_alpha   90.00
_cell.angle_beta   90.00
_cell.angle_gamma   90.00
#
_symmetry.space_group_name_H-M   'P 1'
#
loop_
_entity.id
_entity.type
_entity.pdbx_description
1 polymer ?
#
loop_
_entity_poly.entity_id
_entity_poly.type
_entity_poly.pdbx_seq_one_letter_code
_entity_poly.pdbx_strand_id
1 'polypeptide(L)'
;HESTAWGRITRVHPFPTDKRNIPARAAAFAGFTALATLFAVLRRRRPDVVLAMSPPLTLGLTGWIAARARRVPFVFNVQDIFPDVAVEVGAVENRPLIAVLRRLERFVYRRADVVTVLSDDLRDNVETKGAGGGAARRRSCG
;
A
#
# COMPACT_ATOMS: atom_id res chain seq x y z
N HIS A 1 -16.43 8.27 -13.64
CA HIS A 1 -16.42 6.82 -13.93
C HIS A 1 -16.15 6.65 -15.41
N GLU A 2 -15.27 5.73 -15.79
CA GLU A 2 -15.01 5.40 -17.20
C GLU A 2 -15.30 3.91 -17.39
N SER A 3 -16.11 3.58 -18.39
CA SER A 3 -16.41 2.20 -18.75
C SER A 3 -15.55 1.82 -19.95
N THR A 4 -14.72 0.80 -19.80
CA THR A 4 -13.88 0.22 -20.86
C THR A 4 -14.46 -1.13 -21.30
N ALA A 5 -14.02 -1.66 -22.43
CA ALA A 5 -14.47 -2.96 -22.94
C ALA A 5 -14.23 -4.13 -21.94
N TRP A 6 -13.26 -3.96 -21.04
CA TRP A 6 -12.82 -4.98 -20.08
C TRP A 6 -13.14 -4.64 -18.62
N GLY A 7 -13.75 -3.48 -18.33
CA GLY A 7 -14.01 -3.12 -16.94
C GLY A 7 -14.55 -1.72 -16.69
N ARG A 8 -14.51 -1.32 -15.41
CA ARG A 8 -14.97 0.00 -14.95
C ARG A 8 -13.90 0.67 -14.10
N ILE A 9 -13.43 1.82 -14.56
CA ILE A 9 -12.44 2.63 -13.86
C ILE A 9 -13.15 3.70 -13.05
N THR A 10 -12.75 3.82 -11.79
CA THR A 10 -13.22 4.90 -10.91
C THR A 10 -12.02 5.65 -10.40
N ARG A 11 -11.84 6.87 -10.92
CA ARG A 11 -10.77 7.75 -10.50
C ARG A 11 -11.20 8.49 -9.25
N VAL A 12 -10.34 8.46 -8.24
CA VAL A 12 -10.42 9.35 -7.09
C VAL A 12 -9.28 10.34 -7.27
N HIS A 13 -9.59 11.62 -7.34
CA HIS A 13 -8.57 12.64 -7.55
C HIS A 13 -8.03 13.08 -6.18
N PRO A 14 -6.71 12.98 -5.92
CA PRO A 14 -6.13 13.53 -4.69
C PRO A 14 -6.26 15.05 -4.68
N PHE A 15 -6.36 15.61 -3.47
CA PHE A 15 -6.44 17.05 -3.29
C PHE A 15 -5.16 17.73 -3.85
N PRO A 16 -5.29 18.74 -4.72
CA PRO A 16 -4.13 19.48 -5.22
C PRO A 16 -3.45 20.17 -4.04
N THR A 17 -2.21 19.79 -3.73
CA THR A 17 -1.43 20.41 -2.66
C THR A 17 -0.15 21.00 -3.21
N ASP A 18 0.18 22.19 -2.72
CA ASP A 18 1.31 22.99 -3.17
C ASP A 18 2.64 22.29 -2.85
N LYS A 19 3.59 22.29 -3.81
CA LYS A 19 4.78 21.42 -3.79
C LYS A 19 5.75 21.71 -2.63
N ARG A 20 5.66 22.90 -2.04
CA ARG A 20 6.58 23.41 -1.01
C ARG A 20 6.15 23.08 0.42
N ASN A 21 4.94 22.55 0.62
CA ASN A 21 4.38 22.33 1.95
C ASN A 21 4.27 20.82 2.26
N ILE A 22 5.32 20.26 2.85
CA ILE A 22 5.41 18.85 3.26
C ILE A 22 4.24 18.42 4.17
N PRO A 23 3.86 19.16 5.24
CA PRO A 23 2.72 18.77 6.07
C PRO A 23 1.39 18.83 5.33
N ALA A 24 1.19 19.80 4.41
CA ALA A 24 0.00 19.82 3.56
C ALA A 24 -0.05 18.58 2.65
N ARG A 25 1.07 18.17 2.04
CA ARG A 25 1.14 16.91 1.26
C ARG A 25 0.80 15.69 2.11
N ALA A 26 1.36 15.59 3.33
CA ALA A 26 1.07 14.48 4.23
C ALA A 26 -0.44 14.43 4.58
N ALA A 27 -1.05 15.57 4.87
CA ALA A 27 -2.49 15.67 5.12
C ALA A 27 -3.32 15.32 3.89
N ALA A 28 -2.93 15.76 2.69
CA ALA A 28 -3.59 15.40 1.44
C ALA A 28 -3.50 13.90 1.15
N PHE A 29 -2.34 13.28 1.39
CA PHE A 29 -2.19 11.82 1.29
C PHE A 29 -3.05 11.08 2.31
N ALA A 30 -3.08 11.53 3.56
CA ALA A 30 -3.92 10.95 4.59
C ALA A 30 -5.41 11.08 4.25
N GLY A 31 -5.85 12.27 3.81
CA GLY A 31 -7.22 12.52 3.37
C GLY A 31 -7.62 11.68 2.15
N PHE A 32 -6.73 11.56 1.17
CA PHE A 32 -6.94 10.68 0.02
C PHE A 32 -7.04 9.21 0.44
N THR A 33 -6.13 8.76 1.31
CA THR A 33 -6.12 7.40 1.88
C THR A 33 -7.44 7.11 2.60
N ALA A 34 -7.92 8.04 3.42
CA ALA A 34 -9.20 7.93 4.12
C ALA A 34 -10.39 7.92 3.16
N LEU A 35 -10.43 8.82 2.17
CA LEU A 35 -11.51 8.87 1.19
C LEU A 35 -11.56 7.61 0.31
N ALA A 36 -10.40 7.13 -0.15
CA ALA A 36 -10.29 5.89 -0.92
C ALA A 36 -10.73 4.67 -0.08
N THR A 37 -10.33 4.62 1.20
CA THR A 37 -10.80 3.59 2.14
C THR A 37 -12.31 3.64 2.30
N LEU A 38 -12.87 4.82 2.57
CA LEU A 38 -14.31 5.01 2.74
C LEU A 38 -15.07 4.59 1.48
N PHE A 39 -14.60 5.00 0.31
CA PHE A 39 -15.21 4.65 -0.96
C PHE A 39 -15.18 3.13 -1.23
N ALA A 40 -14.06 2.47 -0.92
CA ALA A 40 -13.93 1.02 -1.03
C ALA A 40 -14.86 0.28 -0.03
N VAL A 41 -14.98 0.79 1.19
CA VAL A 41 -15.80 0.22 2.27
C VAL A 41 -17.31 0.53 2.13
N LEU A 42 -17.70 1.60 1.45
CA LEU A 42 -19.12 1.93 1.22
C LEU A 42 -19.67 1.39 -0.11
N ARG A 43 -18.81 0.90 -1.01
CA ARG A 43 -19.24 0.30 -2.28
C ARG A 43 -20.10 -0.96 -2.10
N ARG A 44 -21.37 -0.93 -2.55
CA ARG A 44 -22.26 -2.09 -2.44
C ARG A 44 -21.78 -3.37 -3.16
N ARG A 45 -20.92 -3.24 -4.18
CA ARG A 45 -20.33 -4.38 -4.88
C ARG A 45 -19.15 -4.94 -4.11
N ARG A 46 -19.21 -6.23 -3.76
CA ARG A 46 -18.11 -6.99 -3.17
C ARG A 46 -17.15 -7.42 -4.29
N PRO A 47 -15.88 -6.99 -4.27
CA PRO A 47 -14.88 -7.46 -5.22
C PRO A 47 -14.46 -8.90 -4.90
N ASP A 48 -13.88 -9.63 -5.86
CA ASP A 48 -13.30 -10.95 -5.62
C ASP A 48 -11.92 -10.86 -4.97
N VAL A 49 -11.18 -9.78 -5.23
CA VAL A 49 -9.83 -9.51 -4.70
C VAL A 49 -9.60 -8.01 -4.57
N VAL A 50 -8.78 -7.60 -3.60
CA VAL A 50 -8.28 -6.22 -3.50
C VAL A 50 -6.79 -6.21 -3.82
N LEU A 51 -6.40 -5.43 -4.82
CA LEU A 51 -5.01 -5.19 -5.20
C LEU A 51 -4.60 -3.76 -4.78
N ALA A 52 -3.50 -3.62 -4.06
CA ALA A 52 -2.88 -2.32 -3.79
C ALA A 52 -1.41 -2.33 -4.24
N MET A 53 -0.91 -1.17 -4.66
CA MET A 53 0.45 -1.01 -5.18
C MET A 53 1.23 0.03 -4.39
N SER A 54 2.49 -0.29 -4.05
CA SER A 54 3.53 0.66 -3.58
C SER A 54 4.08 1.42 -4.80
N PRO A 55 4.47 2.72 -4.73
CA PRO A 55 5.22 3.33 -3.63
C PRO A 55 4.46 3.99 -2.45
N PRO A 56 3.16 4.40 -2.53
CA PRO A 56 2.51 4.90 -1.32
C PRO A 56 2.16 3.72 -0.41
N LEU A 57 3.03 3.42 0.56
CA LEU A 57 2.81 2.36 1.57
C LEU A 57 1.47 2.52 2.30
N THR A 58 0.97 3.75 2.40
CA THR A 58 -0.34 4.08 2.95
C THR A 58 -1.49 3.44 2.17
N LEU A 59 -1.34 3.25 0.85
CA LEU A 59 -2.32 2.52 0.04
C LEU A 59 -2.35 1.03 0.36
N GLY A 60 -1.24 0.46 0.82
CA GLY A 60 -1.21 -0.90 1.35
C GLY A 60 -2.14 -1.06 2.55
N LEU A 61 -2.17 -0.06 3.45
CA LEU A 61 -3.10 -0.03 4.58
C LEU A 61 -4.56 0.11 4.12
N THR A 62 -4.84 1.02 3.18
CA THR A 62 -6.17 1.17 2.58
C THR A 62 -6.66 -0.14 1.96
N GLY A 63 -5.81 -0.79 1.16
CA GLY A 63 -6.11 -2.06 0.51
C GLY A 63 -6.42 -3.16 1.52
N TRP A 64 -5.60 -3.26 2.58
CA TRP A 64 -5.84 -4.21 3.66
C TRP A 64 -7.16 -3.97 4.39
N ILE A 65 -7.48 -2.71 4.74
CA ILE A 65 -8.75 -2.36 5.41
C ILE A 65 -9.93 -2.71 4.51
N ALA A 66 -9.87 -2.36 3.22
CA ALA A 66 -10.91 -2.66 2.25
C ALA A 66 -11.13 -4.18 2.10
N ALA A 67 -10.04 -4.94 1.98
CA ALA A 67 -10.07 -6.40 1.89
C ALA A 67 -10.71 -7.03 3.14
N ARG A 68 -10.32 -6.55 4.33
CA ARG A 68 -10.83 -7.05 5.61
C ARG A 68 -12.31 -6.71 5.85
N ALA A 69 -12.74 -5.53 5.43
CA ALA A 69 -14.14 -5.11 5.48
C ALA A 69 -15.03 -5.95 4.55
N ARG A 70 -14.48 -6.38 3.41
CA ARG A 70 -15.18 -7.23 2.43
C ARG A 70 -14.95 -8.73 2.64
N ARG A 71 -14.05 -9.13 3.52
CA ARG A 71 -13.61 -10.52 3.73
C ARG A 71 -13.12 -11.19 2.44
N VAL A 72 -12.30 -10.50 1.66
CA VAL A 72 -11.76 -10.97 0.37
C VAL A 72 -10.23 -10.98 0.44
N PRO A 73 -9.54 -11.75 -0.41
CA PRO A 73 -8.08 -11.76 -0.46
C PRO A 73 -7.48 -10.38 -0.74
N PHE A 74 -6.37 -10.09 -0.08
CA PHE A 74 -5.57 -8.89 -0.26
C PHE A 74 -4.23 -9.22 -0.95
N VAL A 75 -4.02 -8.63 -2.13
CA VAL A 75 -2.77 -8.72 -2.88
C VAL A 75 -2.05 -7.38 -2.81
N PHE A 76 -0.78 -7.41 -2.42
CA PHE A 76 0.07 -6.23 -2.37
C PHE A 76 1.21 -6.32 -3.38
N ASN A 77 1.28 -5.37 -4.31
CA ASN A 77 2.35 -5.29 -5.30
C ASN A 77 3.41 -4.26 -4.87
N VAL A 78 4.62 -4.74 -4.62
CA VAL A 78 5.78 -3.96 -4.21
C VAL A 78 6.62 -3.64 -5.44
N GLN A 79 6.62 -2.37 -5.82
CA GLN A 79 7.38 -1.89 -6.99
C GLN A 79 8.76 -1.35 -6.61
N ASP A 80 8.98 -0.95 -5.35
CA ASP A 80 10.22 -0.29 -4.89
C ASP A 80 10.51 -0.53 -3.40
N ILE A 81 11.78 -0.40 -3.02
CA ILE A 81 12.30 -0.43 -1.64
C ILE A 81 12.15 0.95 -0.97
N PHE A 82 10.98 1.55 -1.14
CA PHE A 82 10.75 2.98 -0.93
C PHE A 82 11.19 3.56 0.43
N PRO A 83 10.99 2.92 1.60
CA PRO A 83 11.40 3.52 2.86
C PRO A 83 12.91 3.44 3.12
N ASP A 84 13.64 2.50 2.52
CA ASP A 84 15.08 2.39 2.73
C ASP A 84 15.83 3.32 1.77
N VAL A 85 15.43 3.33 0.49
CA VAL A 85 16.01 4.25 -0.50
C VAL A 85 15.81 5.71 -0.07
N ALA A 86 14.62 6.07 0.40
CA ALA A 86 14.35 7.45 0.85
C ALA A 86 15.20 7.88 2.05
N VAL A 87 15.63 6.94 2.90
CA VAL A 87 16.52 7.21 4.03
C VAL A 87 17.97 7.30 3.56
N GLU A 88 18.39 6.39 2.69
CA GLU A 88 19.75 6.32 2.16
C GLU A 88 20.12 7.57 1.34
N VAL A 89 19.18 8.08 0.54
CA VAL A 89 19.39 9.30 -0.26
C VAL A 89 19.15 10.60 0.53
N GLY A 90 18.87 10.52 1.84
CA GLY A 90 18.61 11.69 2.69
C GLY A 90 17.27 12.39 2.45
N ALA A 91 16.37 11.82 1.65
CA ALA A 91 15.05 12.42 1.39
C ALA A 91 14.12 12.40 2.62
N VAL A 92 14.36 11.48 3.57
CA VAL A 92 13.67 11.41 4.86
C VAL A 92 14.68 11.18 5.99
N GLU A 93 14.90 12.20 6.81
CA GLU A 93 15.87 12.15 7.91
C GLU A 93 15.21 11.99 9.30
N ASN A 94 13.90 12.20 9.38
CA ASN A 94 13.16 12.17 10.65
C ASN A 94 13.04 10.74 11.19
N ARG A 95 13.83 10.40 12.21
CA ARG A 95 13.87 9.07 12.85
C ARG A 95 12.48 8.52 13.26
N PRO A 96 11.61 9.28 13.95
CA PRO A 96 10.22 8.86 14.20
C PRO A 96 9.44 8.48 12.93
N LEU A 97 9.52 9.30 11.88
CA LEU A 97 8.82 9.05 10.62
C LEU A 97 9.32 7.78 9.94
N ILE A 98 10.65 7.57 9.91
CA ILE A 98 11.27 6.36 9.39
C ILE A 98 10.76 5.12 10.13
N ALA A 99 10.70 5.19 11.46
CA ALA A 99 10.20 4.08 12.29
C ALA A 99 8.73 3.75 11.98
N VAL A 100 7.89 4.78 11.79
CA VAL A 100 6.48 4.62 11.39
C VAL A 100 6.37 3.97 10.01
N LEU A 101 7.10 4.46 9.01
CA LEU A 101 7.09 3.92 7.65
C LEU A 101 7.53 2.46 7.62
N ARG A 102 8.63 2.12 8.31
CA ARG A 102 9.12 0.73 8.43
C ARG A 102 8.14 -0.17 9.18
N ARG A 103 7.45 0.34 10.19
CA ARG A 103 6.42 -0.42 10.92
C ARG A 103 5.19 -0.66 10.05
N LEU A 104 4.77 0.34 9.28
CA LEU A 104 3.66 0.25 8.33
C LEU A 104 3.99 -0.76 7.23
N GLU A 105 5.19 -0.68 6.66
CA GLU A 105 5.69 -1.62 5.65
C GLU A 105 5.60 -3.07 6.14
N ARG A 106 6.21 -3.39 7.30
CA ARG A 106 6.14 -4.73 7.90
C ARG A 106 4.71 -5.15 8.23
N PHE A 107 3.84 -4.21 8.59
CA PHE A 107 2.44 -4.51 8.86
C PHE A 107 1.72 -4.94 7.58
N VAL A 108 1.87 -4.19 6.49
CA VAL A 108 1.23 -4.51 5.21
C VAL A 108 1.75 -5.83 4.66
N TYR A 109 3.06 -6.07 4.67
CA TYR A 109 3.65 -7.32 4.18
C TYR A 109 3.14 -8.55 4.94
N ARG A 110 2.97 -8.46 6.26
CA ARG A 110 2.45 -9.57 7.07
C ARG A 110 0.95 -9.79 6.93
N ARG A 111 0.23 -8.82 6.40
CA ARG A 111 -1.24 -8.85 6.31
C ARG A 111 -1.75 -9.09 4.89
N ALA A 112 -0.87 -9.04 3.90
CA ALA A 112 -1.17 -9.46 2.54
C ALA A 112 -1.26 -10.99 2.44
N ASP A 113 -2.28 -11.48 1.74
CA ASP A 113 -2.40 -12.91 1.40
C ASP A 113 -1.37 -13.29 0.33
N VAL A 114 -1.07 -12.35 -0.58
CA VAL A 114 -0.04 -12.47 -1.61
C VAL A 114 0.72 -11.15 -1.71
N VAL A 115 2.05 -11.24 -1.76
CA VAL A 115 2.93 -10.10 -2.10
C VAL A 115 3.60 -10.40 -3.42
N THR A 116 3.44 -9.52 -4.41
CA THR A 116 4.15 -9.59 -5.70
C THR A 116 5.26 -8.57 -5.73
N VAL A 117 6.38 -8.91 -6.36
CA VAL A 117 7.60 -8.10 -6.44
C VAL A 117 8.09 -8.04 -7.89
N LEU A 118 8.89 -7.03 -8.23
CA LEU A 118 9.41 -6.84 -9.60
C LEU A 118 10.74 -7.57 -9.85
N SER A 119 11.48 -7.93 -8.80
CA SER A 119 12.77 -8.60 -8.89
C SER A 119 12.98 -9.57 -7.73
N ASP A 120 13.96 -10.47 -7.87
CA ASP A 120 14.36 -11.39 -6.79
C ASP A 120 15.03 -10.65 -5.62
N ASP A 121 15.77 -9.56 -5.87
CA ASP A 121 16.31 -8.74 -4.77
C ASP A 121 15.19 -8.14 -3.89
N LEU A 122 14.08 -7.71 -4.52
CA LEU A 122 12.89 -7.23 -3.81
C LEU A 122 12.20 -8.37 -3.04
N ARG A 123 12.21 -9.59 -3.58
CA ARG A 123 11.69 -10.78 -2.90
C ARG A 123 12.42 -11.03 -1.60
N ASP A 124 13.75 -11.11 -1.64
CA ASP A 124 14.60 -11.41 -0.48
C ASP A 124 14.42 -10.35 0.62
N ASN A 125 14.31 -9.08 0.21
CA ASN A 125 14.03 -7.98 1.12
C ASN A 125 12.64 -8.08 1.77
N VAL A 126 11.59 -8.39 0.99
CA VAL A 126 10.23 -8.61 1.51
C VAL A 126 10.18 -9.80 2.45
N GLU A 127 10.88 -10.90 2.13
CA GLU A 127 10.93 -12.09 2.96
C GLU A 127 11.60 -11.82 4.29
N THR A 128 12.77 -11.15 4.28
CA THR A 128 13.49 -10.75 5.49
C THR A 128 12.62 -9.87 6.39
N LYS A 129 11.94 -8.88 5.82
CA LYS A 129 11.06 -7.95 6.57
C LYS A 129 9.74 -8.59 7.02
N GLY A 130 9.25 -9.57 6.26
CA GLY A 130 7.98 -10.25 6.47
C GLY A 130 8.07 -11.46 7.41
N ALA A 131 9.23 -12.07 7.59
CA ALA A 131 9.42 -13.29 8.37
C ALA A 131 9.44 -13.08 9.91
N GLY A 132 9.61 -11.84 10.39
CA GLY A 132 9.74 -11.52 11.82
C GLY A 132 8.47 -11.63 12.68
N GLY A 133 7.53 -12.54 12.38
CA GLY A 133 6.43 -12.88 13.29
C GLY A 133 5.19 -13.46 12.60
N GLY A 134 4.98 -14.76 12.78
CA GLY A 134 3.71 -15.46 12.54
C GLY A 134 3.59 -16.12 11.18
N ALA A 135 3.55 -17.45 11.18
CA ALA A 135 3.32 -18.30 10.03
C ALA A 135 1.95 -18.01 9.38
N ALA A 136 1.96 -17.60 8.10
CA ALA A 136 0.79 -17.68 7.24
C ALA A 136 1.27 -17.96 5.81
N ARG A 137 0.75 -19.05 5.24
CA ARG A 137 0.97 -19.60 3.89
C ARG A 137 1.42 -18.57 2.85
N ARG A 138 2.70 -18.61 2.48
CA ARG A 138 3.26 -17.81 1.39
C ARG A 138 3.23 -18.62 0.11
N ARG A 139 2.42 -18.21 -0.87
CA ARG A 139 2.62 -18.61 -2.27
C ARG A 139 3.15 -17.38 -2.99
N SER A 140 4.46 -17.29 -3.11
CA SER A 140 5.04 -16.33 -4.02
C SER A 140 4.98 -16.94 -5.42
N CYS A 141 4.16 -16.38 -6.32
CA CYS A 141 4.36 -16.62 -7.74
C CYS A 141 5.41 -15.61 -8.20
N GLY A 142 6.52 -16.12 -8.75
CA GLY A 142 7.45 -15.32 -9.56
C GLY A 142 6.86 -15.01 -10.92
#